data_AF-A0AAV4DGU4-F1
#
_entry.id   AF-A0AAV4DGU4-F1
#
_cell.length_a   1.000
_cell.length_b   1.000
_cell.length_c   1.000
_cell.angle_alpha   90.00
_cell.angle_beta   90.00
_cell.angle_gamma   90.00
#
_symmetry.space_group_name_H-M   'P 1'
#
loop_
_entity.id
_entity.type
_entity.pdbx_description
1 polymer ?
#
loop_
_entity_poly.entity_id
_entity_poly.type
_entity_poly.pdbx_seq_one_letter_code
_entity_poly.pdbx_strand_id
1 'polypeptide(L)'
;MESSSRWTCNFCGKSFVTEYFLDRHFENRHSDSMQAGDIVCLADVCDVFRCDIISGAAQPDYWDIALCLESDMEELSAQCKTLVEGCIPIGLSSNETETLKDYMMSNVCKSLTCSRYWDRPEENESSTHMALYIVLTTMTVFGIVIYNFVFYNYFYSDLGDDSYDPTPRHKYRMKKYQKMPEGLRVQAQPARHRGQIMDVHPP
;
A
#
# COMPACT_ATOMS: atom_id res chain seq x y z
N MET A 1 5.90 20.13 -4.13
CA MET A 1 4.80 20.94 -4.70
C MET A 1 3.67 20.87 -3.69
N GLU A 2 3.60 21.82 -2.76
CA GLU A 2 2.43 21.95 -1.90
C GLU A 2 1.24 22.35 -2.76
N SER A 3 0.24 21.48 -2.84
CA SER A 3 -1.08 21.90 -3.28
C SER A 3 -1.58 22.91 -2.25
N SER A 4 -1.50 24.20 -2.58
CA SER A 4 -2.15 25.25 -1.79
C SER A 4 -3.64 24.90 -1.72
N SER A 5 -4.05 24.36 -0.58
CA SER A 5 -5.43 24.01 -0.27
C SER A 5 -6.24 25.31 -0.32
N ARG A 6 -7.09 25.41 -1.34
CA ARG A 6 -7.94 26.57 -1.58
C ARG A 6 -9.23 26.35 -0.81
N TRP A 7 -9.51 27.19 0.17
CA TRP A 7 -10.74 27.15 0.97
C TRP A 7 -11.92 27.58 0.10
N THR A 8 -12.99 26.78 0.01
CA THR A 8 -14.13 27.09 -0.86
C THR A 8 -15.44 27.12 -0.09
N CYS A 9 -16.23 28.17 -0.28
CA CYS A 9 -17.58 28.25 0.25
C CYS A 9 -18.52 27.37 -0.56
N ASN A 10 -19.16 26.38 0.07
CA ASN A 10 -20.08 25.46 -0.61
C ASN A 10 -21.43 26.09 -0.99
N PHE A 11 -21.81 27.23 -0.41
CA PHE A 11 -23.05 27.91 -0.75
C PHE A 11 -22.96 28.73 -2.04
N CYS A 12 -21.79 29.29 -2.36
CA CYS A 12 -21.61 30.18 -3.51
C CYS A 12 -20.41 29.86 -4.41
N GLY A 13 -19.57 28.88 -4.05
CA GLY A 13 -18.42 28.44 -4.83
C GLY A 13 -17.21 29.38 -4.80
N LYS A 14 -17.24 30.44 -3.97
CA LYS A 14 -16.10 31.37 -3.85
C LYS A 14 -14.93 30.71 -3.14
N SER A 15 -13.73 31.00 -3.62
CA SER A 15 -12.51 30.50 -3.05
C SER A 15 -11.72 31.58 -2.31
N PHE A 16 -11.03 31.14 -1.27
CA PHE A 16 -10.28 31.97 -0.34
C PHE A 16 -8.90 31.35 -0.10
N VAL A 17 -7.95 32.22 0.23
CA VAL A 17 -6.55 31.82 0.46
C VAL A 17 -6.36 31.24 1.86
N THR A 18 -7.15 31.71 2.83
CA THR A 18 -7.10 31.24 4.22
C THR A 18 -8.51 30.97 4.73
N GLU A 19 -8.60 30.08 5.72
CA GLU A 19 -9.81 29.74 6.47
C GLU A 19 -10.48 30.99 7.06
N TYR A 20 -9.69 31.85 7.70
CA TYR A 20 -10.19 33.12 8.26
C TYR A 20 -11.03 33.95 7.27
N PHE A 21 -10.64 34.01 6.00
CA PHE A 21 -11.42 34.75 4.99
C PHE A 21 -12.68 34.02 4.53
N LEU A 22 -12.69 32.69 4.61
CA LEU A 22 -13.87 31.87 4.39
C LEU A 22 -14.88 32.09 5.52
N ASP A 23 -14.47 32.02 6.77
CA ASP A 23 -15.36 32.20 7.93
C ASP A 23 -15.96 33.60 7.97
N ARG A 24 -15.11 34.62 7.81
CA ARG A 24 -15.60 36.00 7.70
C ARG A 24 -16.54 36.19 6.51
N HIS A 25 -16.33 35.46 5.41
CA HIS A 25 -17.25 35.49 4.28
C HIS A 25 -18.60 34.86 4.64
N PHE A 26 -18.59 33.73 5.35
CA PHE A 26 -19.79 33.07 5.86
C PHE A 26 -20.60 34.00 6.76
N GLU A 27 -19.99 34.61 7.75
CA GLU A 27 -20.65 35.56 8.67
C GLU A 27 -21.27 36.76 7.93
N ASN A 28 -20.63 37.26 6.87
CA ASN A 28 -21.11 38.46 6.16
C ASN A 28 -22.13 38.19 5.05
N ARG A 29 -22.13 36.99 4.46
CA ARG A 29 -22.91 36.68 3.26
C ARG A 29 -23.88 35.52 3.42
N HIS A 30 -23.62 34.65 4.38
CA HIS A 30 -24.38 33.45 4.66
C HIS A 30 -24.75 33.37 6.15
N SER A 31 -24.83 34.52 6.85
CA SER A 31 -25.31 34.61 8.24
C SER A 31 -26.67 33.95 8.42
N ASP A 32 -27.54 34.08 7.41
CA ASP A 32 -28.89 33.52 7.45
C ASP A 32 -28.91 31.99 7.37
N SER A 33 -27.90 31.38 6.73
CA SER A 33 -27.73 29.93 6.71
C SER A 33 -27.10 29.40 8.00
N MET A 34 -26.59 30.28 8.86
CA MET A 34 -26.11 29.99 10.21
C MET A 34 -27.15 30.35 11.29
N GLN A 35 -28.43 30.54 10.92
CA GLN A 35 -29.47 30.97 11.85
C GLN A 35 -29.64 29.97 13.02
N ALA A 36 -29.05 30.35 14.16
CA ALA A 36 -29.64 30.43 15.50
C ALA A 36 -30.51 29.25 15.96
N GLY A 37 -30.12 28.03 15.61
CA GLY A 37 -30.55 26.81 16.30
C GLY A 37 -29.39 26.20 17.08
N ASP A 38 -29.66 25.07 17.75
CA ASP A 38 -28.70 24.19 18.43
C ASP A 38 -27.82 23.44 17.39
N ILE A 39 -27.22 24.18 16.45
CA ILE A 39 -26.46 23.64 15.33
C ILE A 39 -24.99 23.55 15.77
N VAL A 40 -24.52 22.31 15.97
CA VAL A 40 -23.13 22.01 16.30
C VAL A 40 -22.26 22.21 15.06
N CYS A 41 -21.19 23.02 15.17
CA CYS A 41 -20.17 23.08 14.13
C CYS A 41 -19.33 21.80 14.20
N LEU A 42 -19.26 21.03 13.10
CA LEU A 42 -18.54 19.75 13.10
C LEU A 42 -17.03 19.94 13.31
N ALA A 43 -16.48 21.10 12.93
CA ALA A 43 -15.07 21.44 13.14
C ALA A 43 -14.71 21.48 14.64
N ASP A 44 -15.61 21.95 15.50
CA ASP A 44 -15.37 22.04 16.95
C ASP A 44 -15.31 20.66 17.64
N VAL A 45 -15.83 19.63 16.97
CA VAL A 45 -15.88 18.25 17.48
C VAL A 45 -15.08 17.29 16.60
N CYS A 46 -14.23 17.80 15.72
CA CYS A 46 -13.48 16.98 14.78
C CYS A 46 -12.45 16.07 15.45
N ASP A 47 -11.94 16.44 16.62
CA ASP A 47 -11.04 15.58 17.41
C ASP A 47 -11.76 14.32 17.89
N VAL A 48 -13.04 14.45 18.24
CA VAL A 48 -13.91 13.36 18.72
C VAL A 48 -14.32 12.45 17.57
N PHE A 49 -14.68 13.03 16.42
CA PHE A 49 -15.08 12.26 15.24
C PHE A 49 -13.92 11.83 14.34
N ARG A 50 -12.69 12.24 14.66
CA ARG A 50 -11.47 11.92 13.91
C ARG A 50 -11.54 12.38 12.45
N CYS A 51 -12.04 13.58 12.20
CA CYS A 51 -12.28 14.10 10.84
C CYS A 51 -11.03 14.02 9.95
N ASP A 52 -9.87 14.43 10.47
CA ASP A 52 -8.63 14.48 9.71
C ASP A 52 -8.08 13.09 9.40
N ILE A 53 -8.29 12.14 10.31
CA ILE A 53 -7.90 10.75 10.13
C ILE A 53 -8.78 10.10 9.07
N ILE A 54 -10.09 10.28 9.15
CA ILE A 54 -11.05 9.69 8.21
C ILE A 54 -10.91 10.31 6.81
N SER A 55 -10.70 11.62 6.71
CA SER A 55 -10.56 12.34 5.43
C SER A 55 -9.24 12.07 4.72
N GLY A 56 -8.27 11.43 5.39
CA GLY A 56 -6.95 11.21 4.83
C GLY A 56 -5.97 12.35 5.05
N ALA A 57 -6.41 13.47 5.63
CA ALA A 57 -5.61 14.68 5.83
C ALA A 57 -4.48 14.48 6.86
N ALA A 58 -4.72 13.66 7.89
CA ALA A 58 -3.74 13.32 8.92
C ALA A 58 -3.36 11.84 8.88
N GLN A 59 -2.08 11.57 9.10
CA GLN A 59 -1.51 10.24 9.32
C GLN A 59 -0.73 10.26 10.63
N PRO A 60 -0.70 9.15 11.40
CA PRO A 60 0.06 9.12 12.65
C PRO A 60 1.55 9.19 12.38
N ASP A 61 2.24 10.11 13.06
CA ASP A 61 3.69 10.02 13.23
C ASP A 61 4.05 9.06 14.37
N TYR A 62 5.31 8.64 14.41
CA TYR A 62 5.81 7.75 15.46
C TYR A 62 5.53 8.28 16.87
N TRP A 63 5.70 9.59 17.07
CA TRP A 63 5.48 10.23 18.37
C TRP A 63 4.01 10.29 18.75
N ASP A 64 3.09 10.44 17.80
CA ASP A 64 1.65 10.46 18.07
C ASP A 64 1.18 9.11 18.64
N ILE A 65 1.77 8.02 18.15
CA ILE A 65 1.50 6.68 18.67
C ILE A 65 2.21 6.47 20.02
N ALA A 66 3.47 6.88 20.13
CA ALA A 66 4.31 6.60 21.30
C ALA A 66 3.98 7.47 22.54
N LEU A 67 3.52 8.70 22.33
CA LEU A 67 3.15 9.65 23.39
C LEU A 67 1.65 9.63 23.69
N CYS A 68 0.87 8.74 23.07
CA CYS A 68 -0.55 8.63 23.33
C CYS A 68 -0.81 8.20 24.79
N LEU A 69 -1.65 8.96 25.49
CA LEU A 69 -2.08 8.69 26.85
C LEU A 69 -3.53 8.19 26.85
N GLU A 70 -3.77 7.04 27.48
CA GLU A 70 -5.13 6.50 27.59
C GLU A 70 -6.04 7.41 28.44
N SER A 71 -5.48 8.18 29.39
CA SER A 71 -6.26 9.15 30.18
C SER A 71 -6.92 10.22 29.30
N ASP A 72 -6.20 10.71 28.30
CA ASP A 72 -6.66 11.79 27.43
C ASP A 72 -7.71 11.26 26.46
N MET A 73 -7.54 10.00 26.03
CA MET A 73 -8.51 9.28 25.21
C MET A 73 -9.80 8.96 25.98
N GLU A 74 -9.72 8.66 27.29
CA GLU A 74 -10.90 8.47 28.13
C GLU A 74 -11.73 9.75 28.25
N GLU A 75 -11.10 10.92 28.38
CA GLU A 75 -11.78 12.22 28.39
C GLU A 75 -12.48 12.47 27.05
N LEU A 76 -11.77 12.28 25.94
CA LEU A 76 -12.32 12.44 24.59
C LEU A 76 -13.48 11.47 24.32
N SER A 77 -13.36 10.23 24.80
CA SER A 77 -14.42 9.21 24.73
C SER A 77 -15.62 9.58 25.58
N ALA A 78 -15.43 10.19 26.75
CA ALA A 78 -16.53 10.70 27.56
C ALA A 78 -17.26 11.85 26.84
N GLN A 79 -16.53 12.79 26.23
CA GLN A 79 -17.12 13.85 25.42
C GLN A 79 -17.92 13.28 24.24
N CYS A 80 -17.40 12.27 23.55
CA CYS A 80 -18.12 11.56 22.49
C CYS A 80 -19.48 11.04 22.95
N LYS A 81 -19.53 10.37 24.11
CA LYS A 81 -20.78 9.81 24.66
C LYS A 81 -21.82 10.90 24.88
N THR A 82 -21.41 12.05 25.41
CA THR A 82 -22.32 13.19 25.63
C THR A 82 -22.84 13.79 24.32
N LEU A 83 -21.99 13.91 23.31
CA LEU A 83 -22.38 14.41 21.98
C LEU A 83 -23.36 13.45 21.29
N VAL A 84 -23.10 12.14 21.34
CA VAL A 84 -24.00 11.13 20.76
C VAL A 84 -25.38 11.18 21.41
N GLU A 85 -25.46 11.39 22.73
CA GLU A 85 -26.74 11.51 23.43
C GLU A 85 -27.52 12.78 23.04
N GLY A 86 -26.83 13.89 22.81
CA GLY A 86 -27.45 15.14 22.34
C GLY A 86 -27.91 15.09 20.88
N CYS A 87 -27.28 14.27 20.05
CA CYS A 87 -27.58 14.17 18.61
C CYS A 87 -28.76 13.23 18.28
N ILE A 88 -29.27 12.45 19.24
CA ILE A 88 -30.36 11.50 19.00
C ILE A 88 -31.70 12.27 18.87
N PRO A 89 -32.45 12.09 17.76
CA PRO A 89 -33.72 12.78 17.58
C PRO A 89 -34.79 12.26 18.56
N ILE A 90 -35.56 13.19 19.13
CA ILE A 90 -36.62 12.92 20.12
C ILE A 90 -37.82 12.16 19.51
N GLY A 91 -37.86 11.96 18.20
CA GLY A 91 -38.98 11.36 17.46
C GLY A 91 -38.92 9.85 17.20
N LEU A 92 -37.88 9.14 17.66
CA LEU A 92 -37.71 7.70 17.42
C LEU A 92 -38.34 6.84 18.51
N SER A 93 -38.75 5.61 18.18
CA SER A 93 -39.20 4.64 19.18
C SER A 93 -38.01 4.19 20.06
N SER A 94 -38.28 3.85 21.32
CA SER A 94 -37.23 3.54 22.31
C SER A 94 -36.21 2.50 21.85
N ASN A 95 -36.65 1.48 21.12
CA ASN A 95 -35.80 0.41 20.58
C ASN A 95 -34.92 0.88 19.41
N GLU A 96 -35.44 1.74 18.53
CA GLU A 96 -34.67 2.29 17.40
C GLU A 96 -33.63 3.29 17.91
N THR A 97 -34.01 4.08 18.91
CA THR A 97 -33.08 4.99 19.60
C THR A 97 -31.93 4.23 20.27
N GLU A 98 -32.22 3.14 20.98
CA GLU A 98 -31.20 2.33 21.66
C GLU A 98 -30.24 1.67 20.66
N THR A 99 -30.76 1.08 19.58
CA THR A 99 -29.93 0.49 18.53
C THR A 99 -29.06 1.51 17.81
N LEU A 100 -29.58 2.70 17.51
CA LEU A 100 -28.80 3.80 16.92
C LEU A 100 -27.72 4.30 17.88
N LYS A 101 -28.05 4.46 19.16
CA LYS A 101 -27.11 4.87 20.21
C LYS A 101 -25.96 3.87 20.31
N ASP A 102 -26.26 2.59 20.40
CA ASP A 102 -25.26 1.53 20.51
C ASP A 102 -24.36 1.47 19.27
N TYR A 103 -24.94 1.65 18.08
CA TYR A 103 -24.18 1.72 16.85
C TYR A 103 -23.17 2.88 16.85
N MET A 104 -23.61 4.09 17.21
CA MET A 104 -22.74 5.26 17.30
C MET A 104 -21.67 5.09 18.39
N MET A 105 -22.04 4.59 19.57
CA MET A 105 -21.09 4.33 20.65
C MET A 105 -20.05 3.28 20.29
N SER A 106 -20.44 2.20 19.62
CA SER A 106 -19.55 1.09 19.28
C SER A 106 -18.59 1.43 18.15
N ASN A 107 -19.01 2.23 17.16
CA ASN A 107 -18.19 2.52 15.99
C ASN A 107 -17.39 3.82 16.14
N VAL A 108 -17.96 4.83 16.79
CA VAL A 108 -17.31 6.13 16.97
C VAL A 108 -16.62 6.18 18.32
N CYS A 109 -17.36 6.16 19.43
CA CYS A 109 -16.75 6.45 20.74
C CYS A 109 -15.78 5.37 21.24
N LYS A 110 -15.99 4.09 20.89
CA LYS A 110 -15.07 3.00 21.24
C LYS A 110 -13.76 3.01 20.45
N SER A 111 -13.72 3.72 19.32
CA SER A 111 -12.49 3.88 18.53
C SER A 111 -11.51 4.88 19.15
N LEU A 112 -11.97 5.69 20.11
CA LEU A 112 -11.17 6.65 20.86
C LEU A 112 -10.33 5.95 21.94
N THR A 113 -9.36 5.13 21.51
CA THR A 113 -8.33 4.50 22.35
C THR A 113 -7.00 4.56 21.62
N CYS A 114 -5.87 4.61 22.33
CA CYS A 114 -4.55 4.74 21.67
C CYS A 114 -4.29 3.64 20.63
N SER A 115 -4.82 2.45 20.88
CA SER A 115 -4.69 1.30 19.97
C SER A 115 -5.50 1.40 18.67
N ARG A 116 -6.62 2.15 18.65
CA ARG A 116 -7.59 2.18 17.54
C ARG A 116 -7.87 3.57 16.99
N TYR A 117 -7.35 4.62 17.63
CA TYR A 117 -7.63 6.01 17.27
C TYR A 117 -7.24 6.29 15.82
N TRP A 118 -6.13 5.73 15.36
CA TRP A 118 -5.64 5.90 14.00
C TRP A 118 -6.19 4.88 12.99
N ASP A 119 -7.03 3.93 13.43
CA ASP A 119 -7.65 2.96 12.54
C ASP A 119 -8.71 3.64 11.68
N ARG A 120 -8.49 3.66 10.37
CA ARG A 120 -9.49 4.06 9.39
C ARG A 120 -10.49 2.91 9.19
N PRO A 121 -11.79 3.20 9.03
CA PRO A 121 -12.71 2.17 8.57
C PRO A 121 -12.15 1.59 7.28
N GLU A 122 -12.00 0.26 7.21
CA GLU A 122 -11.45 -0.43 6.03
C GLU A 122 -12.28 -0.03 4.81
N GLU A 123 -11.77 0.92 4.05
CA GLU A 123 -12.34 1.30 2.78
C GLU A 123 -12.11 0.09 1.87
N ASN A 124 -13.22 -0.47 1.37
CA ASN A 124 -13.24 -1.59 0.42
C ASN A 124 -12.51 -1.28 -0.92
N GLU A 125 -11.64 -0.28 -0.96
CA GLU A 125 -10.77 0.08 -2.08
C GLU A 125 -9.56 -0.87 -2.19
N SER A 126 -9.09 -1.46 -1.09
CA SER A 126 -7.95 -2.39 -1.13
C SER A 126 -8.29 -3.76 -1.73
N SER A 127 -9.57 -4.16 -1.72
CA SER A 127 -10.01 -5.50 -2.11
C SER A 127 -9.79 -5.79 -3.60
N THR A 128 -10.04 -4.81 -4.48
CA THR A 128 -9.89 -4.99 -5.94
C THR A 128 -8.42 -5.02 -6.36
N HIS A 129 -7.61 -4.10 -5.84
CA HIS A 129 -6.18 -4.05 -6.13
C HIS A 129 -5.42 -5.25 -5.55
N MET A 130 -5.76 -5.70 -4.34
CA MET A 130 -5.19 -6.91 -3.75
C MET A 130 -5.62 -8.16 -4.50
N ALA A 131 -6.90 -8.29 -4.90
CA ALA A 131 -7.36 -9.43 -5.68
C ALA A 131 -6.67 -9.51 -7.05
N LEU A 132 -6.53 -8.40 -7.77
CA LEU A 132 -5.81 -8.35 -9.05
C LEU A 132 -4.33 -8.73 -8.90
N TYR A 133 -3.67 -8.25 -7.84
CA TYR A 133 -2.29 -8.63 -7.55
C TYR A 133 -2.15 -10.14 -7.28
N ILE A 134 -3.07 -10.73 -6.51
CA ILE A 134 -3.08 -12.18 -6.23
C ILE A 134 -3.30 -12.99 -7.52
N VAL A 135 -4.24 -12.58 -8.38
CA VAL A 135 -4.50 -13.29 -9.65
C VAL A 135 -3.31 -13.19 -10.60
N LEU A 136 -2.69 -12.00 -10.73
CA LEU A 136 -1.55 -11.81 -11.62
C LEU A 136 -0.31 -12.56 -11.15
N THR A 137 -0.01 -12.53 -9.84
CA THR A 137 1.12 -13.27 -9.26
C THR A 137 0.94 -14.78 -9.42
N THR A 138 -0.25 -15.32 -9.14
CA THR A 138 -0.53 -16.75 -9.34
C THR A 138 -0.39 -17.16 -10.81
N MET A 139 -0.93 -16.39 -11.76
CA MET A 139 -0.78 -16.66 -13.20
C MET A 139 0.70 -16.71 -13.61
N THR A 140 1.51 -15.80 -13.07
CA THR A 140 2.95 -15.72 -13.37
C THR A 140 3.70 -16.95 -12.84
N VAL A 141 3.40 -17.39 -11.62
CA VAL A 141 4.01 -18.60 -11.02
C VAL A 141 3.65 -19.85 -11.83
N PHE A 142 2.37 -20.01 -12.20
CA PHE A 142 1.95 -21.14 -13.05
C PHE A 142 2.65 -21.12 -14.42
N GLY A 143 2.79 -19.95 -15.04
CA GLY A 143 3.53 -19.79 -16.29
C GLY A 143 5.00 -20.23 -16.17
N ILE A 144 5.67 -19.87 -15.06
CA ILE A 144 7.05 -20.28 -14.79
C ILE A 144 7.14 -21.80 -14.62
N VAL A 145 6.21 -22.43 -13.90
CA VAL A 145 6.20 -23.89 -13.71
C VAL A 145 6.02 -24.61 -15.05
N ILE A 146 5.07 -24.17 -15.88
CA ILE A 146 4.83 -24.75 -17.21
C ILE A 146 6.06 -24.58 -18.10
N TYR A 147 6.68 -23.40 -18.11
CA TYR A 147 7.90 -23.14 -18.87
C TYR A 147 9.02 -24.09 -18.48
N ASN A 148 9.28 -24.26 -17.18
CA ASN A 148 10.31 -25.17 -16.69
C ASN A 148 9.98 -26.63 -17.04
N PHE A 149 8.71 -27.03 -16.96
CA PHE A 149 8.28 -28.37 -17.35
C PHE A 149 8.53 -28.64 -18.84
N VAL A 150 8.15 -27.71 -19.72
CA VAL A 150 8.38 -27.83 -21.16
C VAL A 150 9.87 -27.83 -21.48
N PHE A 151 10.64 -26.94 -20.87
CA PHE A 151 12.09 -26.86 -21.03
C PHE A 151 12.77 -28.17 -20.60
N TYR A 152 12.38 -28.71 -19.44
CA TYR A 152 12.89 -29.97 -18.93
C TYR A 152 12.58 -31.12 -19.88
N ASN A 153 11.33 -31.24 -20.34
CA ASN A 153 10.97 -32.28 -21.31
C ASN A 153 11.73 -32.10 -22.62
N TYR A 154 11.82 -30.89 -23.17
CA TYR A 154 12.56 -30.64 -24.41
C TYR A 154 14.03 -31.06 -24.31
N PHE A 155 14.68 -30.79 -23.18
CA PHE A 155 16.10 -31.11 -22.98
C PHE A 155 16.35 -32.57 -22.58
N TYR A 156 15.47 -33.17 -21.76
CA TYR A 156 15.66 -34.53 -21.23
C TYR A 156 14.98 -35.64 -22.02
N SER A 157 13.95 -35.37 -22.82
CA SER A 157 13.33 -36.40 -23.68
C SER A 157 14.23 -36.83 -24.86
N ASP A 158 15.23 -36.03 -25.20
CA ASP A 158 16.26 -36.38 -26.21
C ASP A 158 17.31 -37.38 -25.68
N LEU A 159 17.25 -37.76 -24.40
CA LEU A 159 18.11 -38.77 -23.78
C LEU A 159 17.39 -40.11 -23.52
N GLY A 160 16.12 -40.24 -23.93
CA GLY A 160 15.24 -41.35 -23.56
C GLY A 160 14.92 -42.37 -24.66
N ASP A 161 15.38 -42.18 -25.91
CA ASP A 161 15.17 -43.17 -26.98
C ASP A 161 16.43 -44.04 -27.13
N ASP A 162 16.46 -45.15 -26.38
CA ASP A 162 17.41 -46.24 -26.57
C ASP A 162 17.11 -46.94 -27.92
N SER A 163 17.61 -46.36 -29.01
CA SER A 163 17.94 -47.08 -30.24
C SER A 163 19.27 -46.59 -30.78
N TYR A 164 20.35 -47.22 -30.33
CA TYR A 164 21.71 -46.98 -30.80
C TYR A 164 21.87 -47.51 -32.24
N ASP A 165 21.69 -46.64 -33.25
CA ASP A 165 22.15 -46.88 -34.62
C ASP A 165 23.57 -46.28 -34.77
N PRO A 166 24.63 -47.10 -34.94
CA PRO A 166 26.01 -46.64 -34.98
C PRO A 166 26.43 -46.14 -36.38
N THR A 167 25.60 -45.36 -37.06
CA THR A 167 25.99 -44.76 -38.35
C THR A 167 26.11 -43.24 -38.28
N PRO A 168 27.34 -42.67 -38.38
CA PRO A 168 27.51 -41.23 -38.45
C PRO A 168 26.95 -40.68 -39.77
N ARG A 169 25.83 -39.95 -39.73
CA ARG A 169 25.35 -39.16 -40.88
C ARG A 169 26.29 -37.95 -41.11
N HIS A 170 27.28 -38.15 -41.97
CA HIS A 170 28.19 -37.11 -42.44
C HIS A 170 27.42 -36.05 -43.25
N LYS A 171 27.16 -34.87 -42.67
CA LYS A 171 26.57 -33.70 -43.37
C LYS A 171 27.58 -32.63 -43.79
N TYR A 172 28.88 -32.92 -43.73
CA TYR A 172 29.90 -31.98 -44.17
C TYR A 172 30.82 -32.59 -45.22
N ARG A 173 30.76 -32.03 -46.43
CA ARG A 173 31.72 -32.28 -47.53
C ARG A 173 32.97 -31.44 -47.26
N MET A 174 33.95 -32.02 -46.59
CA MET A 174 35.28 -31.38 -46.45
C MET A 174 35.94 -31.26 -47.82
N LYS A 175 36.40 -30.06 -48.20
CA LYS A 175 37.24 -29.85 -49.38
C LYS A 175 38.60 -30.52 -49.16
N LYS A 176 39.11 -31.24 -50.17
CA LYS A 176 40.44 -31.90 -50.14
C LYS A 176 41.53 -30.87 -49.85
N TYR A 177 42.28 -31.08 -48.79
CA TYR A 177 43.48 -30.30 -48.45
C TYR A 177 44.65 -30.73 -49.35
N GLN A 178 45.30 -29.78 -50.00
CA GLN A 178 46.51 -30.01 -50.79
C GLN A 178 47.73 -29.89 -49.86
N LYS A 179 48.59 -30.92 -49.80
CA LYS A 179 49.77 -30.98 -48.91
C LYS A 179 50.76 -29.84 -49.22
N MET A 180 51.15 -29.07 -48.19
CA MET A 180 52.38 -28.27 -48.17
C MET A 180 53.47 -29.00 -47.38
N PRO A 181 54.76 -28.81 -47.72
CA PRO A 181 55.85 -29.65 -47.24
C PRO A 181 56.28 -29.36 -45.81
N GLU A 182 56.87 -30.39 -45.20
CA GLU A 182 57.30 -30.49 -43.80
C GLU A 182 58.46 -29.54 -43.47
N GLY A 183 58.35 -28.84 -42.34
CA GLY A 183 59.51 -28.34 -41.63
C GLY A 183 59.31 -27.01 -40.92
N LEU A 184 58.71 -27.01 -39.72
CA LEU A 184 59.23 -26.22 -38.59
C LEU A 184 58.60 -26.67 -37.26
N ARG A 185 59.43 -27.22 -36.37
CA ARG A 185 59.09 -27.52 -34.97
C ARG A 185 58.82 -26.21 -34.22
N VAL A 186 57.78 -26.18 -33.38
CA VAL A 186 57.65 -25.20 -32.29
C VAL A 186 57.39 -25.95 -30.99
N GLN A 187 58.25 -25.72 -29.99
CA GLN A 187 58.24 -26.32 -28.66
C GLN A 187 57.17 -25.67 -27.76
N ALA A 188 56.55 -26.48 -26.88
CA ALA A 188 55.56 -26.04 -25.90
C ALA A 188 56.22 -25.49 -24.61
N GLN A 189 55.65 -24.42 -24.05
CA GLN A 189 56.00 -23.88 -22.72
C GLN A 189 55.08 -24.41 -21.61
N PRO A 190 55.55 -24.59 -20.36
CA PRO A 190 54.75 -25.16 -19.27
C PRO A 190 53.97 -24.12 -18.44
N ALA A 191 52.98 -24.65 -17.71
CA ALA A 191 51.93 -23.95 -16.95
C ALA A 191 52.39 -23.31 -15.62
N ARG A 192 51.72 -22.23 -15.21
CA ARG A 192 51.96 -21.50 -13.95
C ARG A 192 50.84 -21.78 -12.92
N HIS A 193 51.21 -22.29 -11.75
CA HIS A 193 50.35 -22.56 -10.59
C HIS A 193 49.79 -21.27 -9.96
N ARG A 194 48.54 -21.32 -9.49
CA ARG A 194 47.83 -20.27 -8.74
C ARG A 194 47.77 -20.65 -7.25
N GLY A 195 48.42 -19.85 -6.40
CA GLY A 195 48.40 -19.97 -4.93
C GLY A 195 47.29 -19.12 -4.27
N GLN A 196 47.05 -19.39 -3.00
CA GLN A 196 45.84 -19.21 -2.20
C GLN A 196 46.01 -18.12 -1.10
N ILE A 197 45.03 -17.21 -0.98
CA ILE A 197 44.29 -16.66 0.20
C ILE A 197 45.03 -16.18 1.50
N MET A 198 44.57 -14.99 2.00
CA MET A 198 44.55 -14.41 3.40
C MET A 198 45.89 -13.90 4.00
N ASP A 199 46.00 -12.84 4.83
CA ASP A 199 45.06 -12.05 5.66
C ASP A 199 45.74 -10.77 6.25
N VAL A 200 44.93 -9.78 6.67
CA VAL A 200 45.05 -8.91 7.89
C VAL A 200 46.11 -7.77 8.03
N HIS A 201 45.62 -6.53 7.88
CA HIS A 201 45.60 -5.38 8.85
C HIS A 201 46.86 -4.49 9.16
N PRO A 202 46.73 -3.33 9.86
CA PRO A 202 47.07 -1.98 9.38
C PRO A 202 48.30 -1.36 10.12
N PRO A 203 48.64 -0.08 9.95
CA PRO A 203 47.92 1.08 10.54
C PRO A 203 47.48 2.16 9.55
#